data_AF-A0A8C1B227-F1
#
_entry.id   AF-A0A8C1B227-F1
#
_cell.length_a   1.000
_cell.length_b   1.000
_cell.length_c   1.000
_cell.angle_alpha   90.00
_cell.angle_beta   90.00
_cell.angle_gamma   90.00
#
_symmetry.space_group_name_H-M   'P 1'
#
loop_
_entity.id
_entity.type
_entity.pdbx_description
1 polymer ?
#
loop_
_entity_poly.entity_id
_entity_poly.type
_entity_poly.pdbx_seq_one_letter_code
_entity_poly.pdbx_strand_id
1 'polypeptide(L)'
;MRELHFKDNFWNTDVTSTAGYDSIIQHLNDGKRTCKEIEDFMKARAVIEEKYGKELLALSKKVCGSSEMNTLKRSLDVFKLQTENVSLSHLHLAQTMREEAKKLEDFREKQKETRKKVEQQMDVLHKQKAAQYKKTTEAKKTYEQKCRDKEEAEQNMNRNATTSSSKQQEKVHRVYSQNVSLLGKMREEWLNEHVKACEFFEKQEMERINTLRNGVWTHLNHLSQQCVTSDELYEDVRKSLEQCNIQEDIEHFINLRRTGDKPPGTLRRR
;
A
#
# COMPACT_ATOMS: atom_id res chain seq x y z
N MET A 1 11.29 -24.51 -13.34
CA MET A 1 11.84 -23.18 -13.70
C MET A 1 12.79 -22.75 -12.60
N ARG A 2 13.90 -22.09 -12.95
CA ARG A 2 14.85 -21.56 -11.94
C ARG A 2 14.24 -20.30 -11.31
N GLU A 3 14.29 -20.20 -9.99
CA GLU A 3 13.88 -18.99 -9.27
C GLU A 3 14.87 -17.85 -9.55
N LEU A 4 14.35 -16.66 -9.82
CA LEU A 4 15.15 -15.47 -10.13
C LEU A 4 15.18 -14.57 -8.91
N HIS A 5 16.38 -14.15 -8.49
CA HIS A 5 16.56 -13.26 -7.35
C HIS A 5 17.16 -11.92 -7.74
N PHE A 6 16.86 -10.87 -6.98
CA PHE A 6 17.44 -9.54 -7.16
C PHE A 6 18.98 -9.59 -7.09
N LYS A 7 19.52 -10.34 -6.12
CA LYS A 7 20.97 -10.47 -5.93
C LYS A 7 21.71 -11.13 -7.09
N ASP A 8 21.01 -11.82 -7.98
CA ASP A 8 21.61 -12.55 -9.11
C ASP A 8 21.49 -11.77 -10.43
N ASN A 9 20.58 -10.79 -10.51
CA ASN A 9 20.15 -10.19 -11.79
C ASN A 9 20.34 -8.66 -11.88
N PHE A 10 20.65 -7.97 -10.78
CA PHE A 10 20.82 -6.51 -10.77
C PHE A 10 22.29 -6.10 -10.58
N TRP A 11 23.15 -6.62 -11.46
CA TRP A 11 24.58 -6.29 -11.55
C TRP A 11 24.89 -5.40 -12.74
N ASN A 12 26.01 -4.69 -12.68
CA ASN A 12 26.56 -3.92 -13.80
C ASN A 12 28.02 -4.31 -14.04
N THR A 13 28.45 -4.28 -15.29
CA THR A 13 29.84 -4.58 -15.67
C THR A 13 30.80 -3.44 -15.31
N ASP A 14 30.32 -2.19 -15.38
CA ASP A 14 31.06 -1.05 -14.89
C ASP A 14 31.04 -1.01 -13.35
N VAL A 15 32.22 -1.01 -12.74
CA VAL A 15 32.42 -0.96 -11.29
C VAL A 15 31.87 0.32 -10.67
N THR A 16 31.75 1.42 -11.42
CA THR A 16 31.16 2.66 -10.90
C THR A 16 29.66 2.79 -11.12
N SER A 17 29.07 1.94 -11.96
CA SER A 17 27.63 1.98 -12.24
C SER A 17 26.78 1.47 -11.08
N THR A 18 25.66 2.15 -10.85
CA THR A 18 24.63 1.80 -9.87
C THR A 18 23.29 1.45 -10.51
N ALA A 19 23.20 1.39 -11.84
CA ALA A 19 21.92 1.31 -12.56
C ALA A 19 21.02 0.14 -12.14
N GLY A 20 21.62 -1.00 -11.78
CA GLY A 20 20.88 -2.17 -11.26
C GLY A 20 20.25 -1.90 -9.90
N TYR A 21 21.01 -1.30 -8.99
CA TYR A 21 20.50 -0.85 -7.69
C TYR A 21 19.42 0.23 -7.87
N ASP A 22 19.66 1.22 -8.73
CA ASP A 22 18.72 2.32 -8.98
C ASP A 22 17.39 1.80 -9.54
N SER A 23 17.43 0.77 -10.39
CA SER A 23 16.23 0.11 -10.91
C SER A 23 15.39 -0.55 -9.80
N ILE A 24 16.03 -1.21 -8.84
CA ILE A 24 15.34 -1.78 -7.67
C ILE A 24 14.71 -0.67 -6.82
N ILE A 25 15.47 0.39 -6.53
CA ILE A 25 14.97 1.50 -5.70
C ILE A 25 13.78 2.19 -6.38
N GLN A 26 13.84 2.40 -7.69
CA GLN A 26 12.71 2.96 -8.44
C GLN A 26 11.47 2.06 -8.31
N HIS A 27 11.62 0.75 -8.49
CA HIS A 27 10.52 -0.21 -8.34
C HIS A 27 9.88 -0.17 -6.93
N LEU A 28 10.69 -0.12 -5.87
CA LEU A 28 10.19 -0.03 -4.49
C LEU A 28 9.50 1.32 -4.19
N ASN A 29 9.96 2.41 -4.81
CA ASN A 29 9.33 3.72 -4.69
C ASN A 29 7.98 3.76 -5.41
N ASP A 30 7.86 3.12 -6.57
CA ASP A 30 6.60 2.97 -7.27
C ASP A 30 5.64 2.06 -6.50
N GLY A 31 6.14 0.94 -5.95
CA GLY A 31 5.36 0.08 -5.05
C GLY A 31 4.79 0.82 -3.83
N LYS A 32 5.58 1.72 -3.23
CA LYS A 32 5.14 2.60 -2.14
C LYS A 32 4.03 3.56 -2.60
N ARG A 33 4.14 4.12 -3.80
CA ARG A 33 3.11 5.01 -4.39
C ARG A 33 1.80 4.26 -4.58
N THR A 34 1.85 3.05 -5.14
CA THR A 34 0.66 2.18 -5.27
C THR A 34 -0.01 1.91 -3.92
N CYS A 35 0.76 1.68 -2.85
CA CYS A 35 0.17 1.54 -1.51
C CYS A 35 -0.60 2.80 -1.07
N LYS A 36 -0.11 4.00 -1.40
CA LYS A 36 -0.82 5.26 -1.09
C LYS A 36 -2.08 5.42 -1.93
N GLU A 37 -2.03 5.08 -3.20
CA GLU A 37 -3.20 5.13 -4.10
C GLU A 37 -4.31 4.20 -3.61
N ILE A 38 -3.98 2.98 -3.19
CA ILE A 38 -4.95 2.01 -2.64
C ILE A 38 -5.51 2.50 -1.31
N GLU A 39 -4.66 3.03 -0.42
CA GLU A 39 -5.12 3.65 0.84
C GLU A 39 -6.13 4.77 0.58
N ASP A 40 -5.80 5.69 -0.35
CA ASP A 40 -6.67 6.83 -0.68
C ASP A 40 -7.99 6.37 -1.29
N PHE A 41 -7.95 5.34 -2.13
CA PHE A 41 -9.13 4.72 -2.69
C PHE A 41 -10.05 4.16 -1.60
N MET A 42 -9.50 3.40 -0.64
CA MET A 42 -10.26 2.86 0.49
C MET A 42 -10.84 3.98 1.39
N LYS A 43 -10.07 5.04 1.66
CA LYS A 43 -10.54 6.21 2.41
C LYS A 43 -11.68 6.94 1.68
N ALA A 44 -11.56 7.13 0.38
CA ALA A 44 -12.61 7.74 -0.43
C ALA A 44 -13.88 6.89 -0.45
N ARG A 45 -13.74 5.57 -0.59
CA ARG A 45 -14.87 4.64 -0.50
C ARG A 45 -15.56 4.71 0.86
N ALA A 46 -14.80 4.72 1.95
CA ALA A 46 -15.35 4.84 3.30
C ALA A 46 -16.16 6.12 3.50
N VAL A 47 -15.74 7.25 2.91
CA VAL A 47 -16.50 8.52 2.96
C VAL A 47 -17.85 8.39 2.24
N ILE A 48 -17.88 7.73 1.09
CA ILE A 48 -19.12 7.47 0.34
C ILE A 48 -20.06 6.59 1.16
N GLU A 49 -19.52 5.50 1.72
CA GLU A 49 -20.26 4.55 2.53
C GLU A 49 -20.85 5.20 3.80
N GLU A 50 -20.07 6.05 4.47
CA GLU A 50 -20.51 6.81 5.63
C GLU A 50 -21.63 7.80 5.29
N LYS A 51 -21.52 8.50 4.15
CA LYS A 51 -22.57 9.42 3.70
C LYS A 51 -23.88 8.66 3.46
N TYR A 52 -23.82 7.53 2.78
CA TYR A 52 -24.98 6.68 2.54
C TYR A 52 -25.64 6.22 3.85
N GLY A 53 -24.84 5.69 4.79
CA GLY A 53 -25.33 5.29 6.11
C GLY A 53 -25.98 6.44 6.88
N LYS A 54 -25.40 7.66 6.86
CA LYS A 54 -25.99 8.83 7.52
C LYS A 54 -27.31 9.27 6.91
N GLU A 55 -27.40 9.28 5.58
CA GLU A 55 -28.63 9.66 4.87
C GLU A 55 -29.76 8.65 5.12
N LEU A 56 -29.44 7.35 5.14
CA LEU A 56 -30.40 6.31 5.55
C LEU A 56 -30.84 6.46 7.01
N LEU A 57 -29.92 6.78 7.92
CA LEU A 57 -30.26 6.98 9.33
C LEU A 57 -31.20 8.19 9.50
N ALA A 58 -30.96 9.28 8.76
CA ALA A 58 -31.86 10.41 8.76
C ALA A 58 -33.25 10.06 8.18
N LEU A 59 -33.29 9.20 7.16
CA LEU A 59 -34.54 8.70 6.56
C LEU A 59 -35.33 7.83 7.54
N SER A 60 -34.69 6.93 8.30
CA SER A 60 -35.37 6.01 9.22
C SER A 60 -36.13 6.75 10.34
N LYS A 61 -35.71 7.98 10.68
CA LYS A 61 -36.39 8.83 11.67
C LYS A 61 -37.62 9.57 11.11
N LYS A 62 -37.82 9.63 9.79
CA LYS A 62 -39.01 10.26 9.21
C LYS A 62 -40.27 9.47 9.52
N VAL A 63 -41.41 10.16 9.52
CA VAL A 63 -42.72 9.51 9.69
C VAL A 63 -43.03 8.67 8.46
N CYS A 64 -43.43 7.41 8.68
CA CYS A 64 -43.94 6.50 7.66
C CYS A 64 -45.05 5.68 8.32
N GLY A 65 -46.28 5.76 7.81
CA GLY A 65 -47.42 5.00 8.33
C GLY A 65 -47.97 5.48 9.69
N SER A 66 -47.89 6.77 10.04
CA SER A 66 -48.40 7.26 11.34
C SER A 66 -49.89 7.05 11.57
N SER A 67 -50.67 6.97 10.48
CA SER A 67 -52.11 6.77 10.52
C SER A 67 -52.51 5.31 10.37
N GLU A 68 -51.57 4.43 10.05
CA GLU A 68 -51.82 3.01 9.93
C GLU A 68 -52.08 2.39 11.31
N MET A 69 -52.81 1.28 11.31
CA MET A 69 -53.29 0.63 12.51
C MET A 69 -52.92 -0.85 12.54
N ASN A 70 -53.02 -1.42 13.74
CA ASN A 70 -52.93 -2.86 14.01
C ASN A 70 -51.78 -3.60 13.28
N THR A 71 -52.04 -4.61 12.47
CA THR A 71 -50.99 -5.50 11.93
C THR A 71 -50.14 -4.82 10.87
N LEU A 72 -50.73 -4.03 9.95
CA LEU A 72 -49.96 -3.24 8.98
C LEU A 72 -49.06 -2.20 9.66
N LYS A 73 -49.55 -1.53 10.72
CA LYS A 73 -48.74 -0.59 11.50
C LYS A 73 -47.50 -1.23 12.08
N ARG A 74 -47.63 -2.43 12.67
CA ARG A 74 -46.51 -3.19 13.23
C ARG A 74 -45.46 -3.48 12.16
N SER A 75 -45.87 -3.91 10.97
CA SER A 75 -44.94 -4.21 9.87
C SER A 75 -44.25 -2.98 9.31
N LEU A 76 -44.92 -1.83 9.27
CA LEU A 76 -44.28 -0.56 8.91
C LEU A 76 -43.28 -0.09 9.98
N ASP A 77 -43.52 -0.37 11.26
CA ASP A 77 -42.55 -0.10 12.32
C ASP A 77 -41.30 -0.98 12.19
N VAL A 78 -41.48 -2.27 11.85
CA VAL A 78 -40.35 -3.16 11.54
C VAL A 78 -39.59 -2.68 10.31
N PHE A 79 -40.28 -2.27 9.25
CA PHE A 79 -39.63 -1.70 8.05
C PHE A 79 -38.72 -0.50 8.39
N LYS A 80 -39.22 0.43 9.22
CA LYS A 80 -38.42 1.57 9.69
C LYS A 80 -37.24 1.15 10.55
N LEU A 81 -37.45 0.20 11.46
CA LEU A 81 -36.39 -0.33 12.34
C LEU A 81 -35.28 -0.99 11.51
N GLN A 82 -35.63 -1.81 10.52
CA GLN A 82 -34.62 -2.47 9.69
C GLN A 82 -33.91 -1.49 8.75
N THR A 83 -34.60 -0.44 8.29
CA THR A 83 -33.94 0.68 7.58
C THR A 83 -32.88 1.36 8.47
N GLU A 84 -33.17 1.54 9.77
CA GLU A 84 -32.18 2.03 10.73
C GLU A 84 -31.03 1.05 10.91
N ASN A 85 -31.29 -0.24 11.06
CA ASN A 85 -30.23 -1.24 11.24
C ASN A 85 -29.31 -1.34 10.00
N VAL A 86 -29.87 -1.28 8.78
CA VAL A 86 -29.10 -1.20 7.54
C VAL A 86 -28.23 0.07 7.55
N SER A 87 -28.78 1.21 7.98
CA SER A 87 -28.00 2.44 8.08
C SER A 87 -26.79 2.30 9.02
N LEU A 88 -26.99 1.66 10.18
CA LEU A 88 -25.94 1.44 11.18
C LEU A 88 -24.87 0.46 10.70
N SER A 89 -25.26 -0.59 9.96
CA SER A 89 -24.29 -1.54 9.39
C SER A 89 -23.41 -0.88 8.33
N HIS A 90 -23.95 -0.01 7.48
CA HIS A 90 -23.16 0.78 6.53
C HIS A 90 -22.20 1.77 7.23
N LEU A 91 -22.63 2.40 8.33
CA LEU A 91 -21.74 3.25 9.14
C LEU A 91 -20.60 2.46 9.77
N HIS A 92 -20.89 1.25 10.27
CA HIS A 92 -19.87 0.37 10.81
C HIS A 92 -18.88 -0.09 9.73
N LEU A 93 -19.37 -0.48 8.55
CA LEU A 93 -18.53 -0.83 7.41
C LEU A 93 -17.57 0.32 7.04
N ALA A 94 -18.07 1.55 6.99
CA ALA A 94 -17.25 2.73 6.71
C ALA A 94 -16.11 2.90 7.74
N GLN A 95 -16.35 2.62 9.02
CA GLN A 95 -15.31 2.64 10.06
C GLN A 95 -14.28 1.54 9.82
N THR A 96 -14.72 0.31 9.57
CA THR A 96 -13.85 -0.83 9.25
C THR A 96 -12.93 -0.52 8.06
N MET A 97 -13.46 0.05 6.98
CA MET A 97 -12.65 0.46 5.81
C MET A 97 -11.59 1.52 6.17
N ARG A 98 -11.89 2.47 7.07
CA ARG A 98 -10.91 3.46 7.54
C ARG A 98 -9.80 2.80 8.35
N GLU A 99 -10.12 1.78 9.16
CA GLU A 99 -9.14 1.01 9.90
C GLU A 99 -8.24 0.17 8.98
N GLU A 100 -8.80 -0.45 7.94
CA GLU A 100 -8.01 -1.14 6.91
C GLU A 100 -7.05 -0.20 6.19
N ALA A 101 -7.54 0.97 5.77
CA ALA A 101 -6.70 1.99 5.14
C ALA A 101 -5.58 2.46 6.09
N LYS A 102 -5.89 2.62 7.39
CA LYS A 102 -4.90 2.96 8.41
C LYS A 102 -3.82 1.89 8.57
N LYS A 103 -4.19 0.61 8.59
CA LYS A 103 -3.21 -0.50 8.64
C LYS A 103 -2.26 -0.46 7.43
N LEU A 104 -2.78 -0.13 6.23
CA LEU A 104 -1.96 0.01 5.03
C LEU A 104 -1.04 1.24 5.08
N GLU A 105 -1.52 2.36 5.64
CA GLU A 105 -0.74 3.56 5.91
C GLU A 105 0.45 3.26 6.84
N ASP A 106 0.18 2.60 7.98
CA ASP A 106 1.19 2.24 8.97
C ASP A 106 2.23 1.27 8.38
N PHE A 107 1.78 0.28 7.61
CA PHE A 107 2.67 -0.62 6.86
C PHE A 107 3.59 0.15 5.91
N ARG A 108 3.04 1.05 5.09
CA ARG A 108 3.82 1.84 4.13
C ARG A 108 4.89 2.69 4.82
N GLU A 109 4.55 3.40 5.90
CA GLU A 109 5.52 4.25 6.59
C GLU A 109 6.59 3.43 7.32
N LYS A 110 6.23 2.28 7.92
CA LYS A 110 7.21 1.35 8.50
C LYS A 110 8.18 0.80 7.45
N GLN A 111 7.67 0.41 6.28
CA GLN A 111 8.50 -0.11 5.20
C GLN A 111 9.46 0.97 4.67
N LYS A 112 8.98 2.20 4.50
CA LYS A 112 9.79 3.37 4.11
C LYS A 112 10.92 3.64 5.11
N GLU A 113 10.62 3.65 6.40
CA GLU A 113 11.62 3.95 7.44
C GLU A 113 12.72 2.88 7.51
N THR A 114 12.33 1.61 7.44
CA THR A 114 13.30 0.50 7.43
C THR A 114 14.16 0.49 6.17
N ARG A 115 13.58 0.81 5.00
CA ARG A 115 14.31 0.89 3.72
C ARG A 115 15.35 2.00 3.70
N LYS A 116 15.00 3.18 4.24
CA LYS A 116 15.87 4.36 4.27
C LYS A 116 17.24 4.09 4.89
N LYS A 117 17.32 3.23 5.92
CA LYS A 117 18.59 2.88 6.58
C LYS A 117 19.53 2.13 5.63
N VAL A 118 19.00 1.18 4.87
CA VAL A 118 19.76 0.41 3.88
C VAL A 118 20.16 1.30 2.70
N GLU A 119 19.26 2.17 2.25
CA GLU A 119 19.56 3.16 1.19
C GLU A 119 20.73 4.08 1.59
N GLN A 120 20.73 4.61 2.81
CA GLN A 120 21.82 5.46 3.31
C GLN A 120 23.16 4.73 3.36
N GLN A 121 23.18 3.47 3.83
CA GLN A 121 24.40 2.67 3.86
C GLN A 121 24.95 2.44 2.45
N MET A 122 24.08 2.09 1.50
CA MET A 122 24.48 1.84 0.11
C MET A 122 24.95 3.11 -0.60
N ASP A 123 24.33 4.27 -0.36
CA ASP A 123 24.78 5.57 -0.90
C ASP A 123 26.20 5.91 -0.45
N VAL A 124 26.53 5.69 0.83
CA VAL A 124 27.88 5.88 1.36
C VAL A 124 28.88 4.95 0.65
N LEU A 125 28.56 3.66 0.54
CA LEU A 125 29.42 2.68 -0.13
C LEU A 125 29.64 3.00 -1.61
N HIS A 126 28.59 3.42 -2.34
CA HIS A 126 28.69 3.83 -3.74
C HIS A 126 29.63 5.03 -3.91
N LYS A 127 29.48 6.07 -3.08
CA LYS A 127 30.34 7.26 -3.11
C LYS A 127 31.80 6.93 -2.79
N GLN A 128 32.02 6.13 -1.75
CA GLN A 128 33.35 5.70 -1.34
C GLN A 128 34.03 4.85 -2.42
N LYS A 129 33.32 3.87 -2.99
CA LYS A 129 33.80 3.03 -4.10
C LYS A 129 34.17 3.88 -5.33
N ALA A 130 33.29 4.80 -5.75
CA ALA A 130 33.53 5.67 -6.90
C ALA A 130 34.73 6.60 -6.69
N ALA A 131 34.85 7.20 -5.49
CA ALA A 131 35.98 8.05 -5.14
C ALA A 131 37.30 7.27 -5.13
N GLN A 132 37.32 6.06 -4.57
CA GLN A 132 38.51 5.22 -4.57
C GLN A 132 38.87 4.76 -5.99
N TYR A 133 37.88 4.40 -6.81
CA TYR A 133 38.12 4.04 -8.21
C TYR A 133 38.80 5.17 -8.99
N LYS A 134 38.32 6.42 -8.82
CA LYS A 134 38.93 7.61 -9.44
C LYS A 134 40.39 7.78 -9.00
N LYS A 135 40.67 7.71 -7.69
CA LYS A 135 42.04 7.81 -7.15
C LYS A 135 42.96 6.72 -7.73
N THR A 136 42.48 5.48 -7.81
CA THR A 136 43.25 4.36 -8.37
C THR A 136 43.55 4.58 -9.86
N THR A 137 42.58 5.07 -10.64
CA THR A 137 42.77 5.39 -12.05
C THR A 137 43.77 6.53 -12.27
N GLU A 138 43.74 7.58 -11.44
CA GLU A 138 44.72 8.68 -11.48
C GLU A 138 46.13 8.20 -11.09
N ALA A 139 46.25 7.36 -10.06
CA ALA A 139 47.51 6.75 -9.66
C ALA A 139 48.08 5.86 -10.77
N LYS A 140 47.22 5.09 -11.47
CA LYS A 140 47.58 4.27 -12.62
C LYS A 140 48.16 5.12 -13.75
N LYS A 141 47.46 6.19 -14.15
CA LYS A 141 47.93 7.12 -15.21
C LYS A 141 49.29 7.74 -14.86
N THR A 142 49.46 8.13 -13.59
CA THR A 142 50.72 8.71 -13.10
C THR A 142 51.86 7.68 -13.15
N TYR A 143 51.59 6.44 -12.74
CA TYR A 143 52.55 5.34 -12.82
C TYR A 143 52.95 5.05 -14.26
N GLU A 144 51.98 4.91 -15.17
CA GLU A 144 52.22 4.67 -16.60
C GLU A 144 53.04 5.80 -17.25
N GLN A 145 52.78 7.05 -16.88
CA GLN A 145 53.59 8.17 -17.35
C GLN A 145 55.04 8.06 -16.87
N LYS A 146 55.26 7.70 -15.60
CA LYS A 146 56.61 7.54 -15.06
C LYS A 146 57.37 6.35 -15.65
N CYS A 147 56.67 5.30 -16.08
CA CYS A 147 57.28 4.23 -16.87
C CYS A 147 57.77 4.75 -18.22
N ARG A 148 56.94 5.52 -18.94
CA ARG A 148 57.34 6.14 -20.23
C ARG A 148 58.52 7.11 -20.08
N ASP A 149 58.50 7.98 -19.07
CA ASP A 149 59.60 8.92 -18.80
C ASP A 149 60.94 8.18 -18.57
N LYS A 150 60.88 7.02 -17.90
CA LYS A 150 62.07 6.18 -17.66
C LYS A 150 62.58 5.55 -18.96
N GLU A 151 61.69 4.97 -19.77
CA GLU A 151 62.04 4.39 -21.06
C GLU A 151 62.70 5.42 -21.99
N GLU A 152 62.19 6.65 -22.01
CA GLU A 152 62.78 7.77 -22.77
C GLU A 152 64.17 8.17 -22.24
N ALA A 153 64.34 8.24 -20.92
CA ALA A 153 65.64 8.55 -20.31
C ALA A 153 66.70 7.47 -20.58
N GLU A 154 66.28 6.19 -20.64
CA GLU A 154 67.12 5.05 -21.04
C GLU A 154 67.54 5.13 -22.51
N GLN A 155 66.60 5.44 -23.42
CA GLN A 155 66.89 5.63 -24.85
C GLN A 155 67.87 6.79 -25.11
N ASN A 156 67.76 7.88 -24.34
CA ASN A 156 68.63 9.04 -24.45
C ASN A 156 70.01 8.86 -23.77
N MET A 157 70.33 7.66 -23.26
CA MET A 157 71.61 7.30 -22.62
C MET A 157 72.00 8.22 -21.44
N ASN A 158 71.02 8.88 -20.81
CA ASN A 158 71.26 9.82 -19.72
C ASN A 158 71.25 9.11 -18.35
N ARG A 159 72.40 8.53 -17.97
CA ARG A 159 72.58 7.72 -16.75
C ARG A 159 72.05 8.38 -15.45
N ASN A 160 72.18 9.70 -15.30
CA ASN A 160 71.70 10.41 -14.12
C ASN A 160 70.17 10.58 -14.13
N ALA A 161 69.60 10.87 -15.30
CA ALA A 161 68.14 10.94 -15.49
C ALA A 161 67.48 9.55 -15.36
N THR A 162 68.12 8.48 -15.82
CA THR A 162 67.65 7.10 -15.66
C THR A 162 67.55 6.72 -14.18
N THR A 163 68.61 6.99 -13.39
CA THR A 163 68.65 6.62 -11.97
C THR A 163 67.60 7.36 -11.14
N SER A 164 67.41 8.65 -11.40
CA SER A 164 66.39 9.48 -10.72
C SER A 164 64.97 9.06 -11.12
N SER A 165 64.72 8.81 -12.40
CA SER A 165 63.43 8.34 -12.91
C SER A 165 63.06 6.95 -12.36
N SER A 166 64.03 6.05 -12.20
CA SER A 166 63.80 4.73 -11.58
C SER A 166 63.33 4.84 -10.13
N LYS A 167 63.95 5.70 -9.30
CA LYS A 167 63.50 5.92 -7.91
C LYS A 167 62.11 6.53 -7.83
N GLN A 168 61.80 7.46 -8.73
CA GLN A 168 60.48 8.11 -8.79
C GLN A 168 59.39 7.13 -9.27
N GLN A 169 59.69 6.31 -10.28
CA GLN A 169 58.81 5.24 -10.76
C GLN A 169 58.48 4.26 -9.63
N GLU A 170 59.48 3.81 -8.86
CA GLU A 170 59.26 2.87 -7.75
C GLU A 170 58.35 3.46 -6.66
N LYS A 171 58.52 4.76 -6.34
CA LYS A 171 57.65 5.45 -5.38
C LYS A 171 56.20 5.52 -5.86
N VAL A 172 55.98 5.87 -7.14
CA VAL A 172 54.63 5.95 -7.71
C VAL A 172 54.00 4.55 -7.87
N HIS A 173 54.80 3.53 -8.18
CA HIS A 173 54.37 2.13 -8.20
C HIS A 173 53.81 1.69 -6.85
N ARG A 174 54.51 2.00 -5.75
CA ARG A 174 54.04 1.67 -4.39
C ARG A 174 52.68 2.33 -4.10
N VAL A 175 52.50 3.60 -4.48
CA VAL A 175 51.23 4.32 -4.32
C VAL A 175 50.10 3.71 -5.17
N TYR A 176 50.38 3.36 -6.42
CA TYR A 176 49.41 2.70 -7.29
C TYR A 176 49.00 1.33 -6.72
N SER A 177 49.96 0.50 -6.33
CA SER A 177 49.72 -0.82 -5.73
C SER A 177 48.91 -0.75 -4.42
N GLN A 178 49.16 0.25 -3.58
CA GLN A 178 48.35 0.51 -2.39
C GLN A 178 46.89 0.88 -2.74
N ASN A 179 46.69 1.74 -3.74
CA ASN A 179 45.35 2.12 -4.20
C ASN A 179 44.59 0.96 -4.84
N VAL A 180 45.28 0.08 -5.58
CA VAL A 180 44.70 -1.16 -6.13
C VAL A 180 44.25 -2.09 -5.00
N SER A 181 45.09 -2.29 -3.98
CA SER A 181 44.73 -3.12 -2.82
C SER A 181 43.53 -2.56 -2.06
N LEU A 182 43.49 -1.25 -1.83
CA LEU A 182 42.37 -0.60 -1.17
C LEU A 182 41.08 -0.70 -1.98
N LEU A 183 41.14 -0.46 -3.30
CA LEU A 183 40.00 -0.62 -4.20
C LEU A 183 39.48 -2.06 -4.20
N GLY A 184 40.37 -3.06 -4.15
CA GLY A 184 40.00 -4.48 -4.03
C GLY A 184 39.17 -4.76 -2.77
N LYS A 185 39.61 -4.26 -1.62
CA LYS A 185 38.88 -4.39 -0.34
C LYS A 185 37.52 -3.70 -0.38
N MET A 186 37.45 -2.47 -0.89
CA MET A 186 36.19 -1.72 -0.99
C MET A 186 35.21 -2.37 -1.98
N ARG A 187 35.72 -3.00 -3.05
CA ARG A 187 34.90 -3.77 -3.99
C ARG A 187 34.30 -4.99 -3.30
N GLU A 188 35.08 -5.74 -2.53
CA GLU A 188 34.61 -6.92 -1.81
C GLU A 188 33.54 -6.56 -0.77
N GLU A 189 33.77 -5.50 0.01
CA GLU A 189 32.79 -4.95 0.94
C GLU A 189 31.50 -4.55 0.23
N TRP A 190 31.60 -3.79 -0.87
CA TRP A 190 30.43 -3.40 -1.66
C TRP A 190 29.67 -4.59 -2.23
N LEU A 191 30.36 -5.61 -2.76
CA LEU A 191 29.70 -6.81 -3.30
C LEU A 191 28.88 -7.52 -2.22
N ASN A 192 29.46 -7.70 -1.04
CA ASN A 192 28.80 -8.36 0.08
C ASN A 192 27.57 -7.57 0.55
N GLU A 193 27.69 -6.24 0.69
CA GLU A 193 26.57 -5.40 1.11
C GLU A 193 25.50 -5.24 0.03
N HIS A 194 25.87 -5.22 -1.26
CA HIS A 194 24.91 -5.18 -2.37
C HIS A 194 24.04 -6.43 -2.41
N VAL A 195 24.61 -7.62 -2.19
CA VAL A 195 23.84 -8.87 -2.09
C VAL A 195 22.84 -8.80 -0.93
N LYS A 196 23.29 -8.38 0.27
CA LYS A 196 22.41 -8.23 1.44
C LYS A 196 21.29 -7.22 1.20
N ALA A 197 21.61 -6.09 0.56
CA ALA A 197 20.63 -5.07 0.20
C ALA A 197 19.59 -5.62 -0.79
N CYS A 198 20.02 -6.35 -1.82
CA CYS A 198 19.11 -6.99 -2.78
C CYS A 198 18.16 -7.98 -2.10
N GLU A 199 18.66 -8.85 -1.21
CA GLU A 199 17.83 -9.80 -0.46
C GLU A 199 16.84 -9.08 0.46
N PHE A 200 17.27 -8.01 1.12
CA PHE A 200 16.40 -7.18 1.94
C PHE A 200 15.28 -6.52 1.12
N PHE A 201 15.61 -5.93 -0.03
CA PHE A 201 14.66 -5.28 -0.93
C PHE A 201 13.67 -6.26 -1.55
N GLU A 202 14.15 -7.43 -1.97
CA GLU A 202 13.30 -8.49 -2.49
C GLU A 202 12.29 -8.95 -1.41
N LYS A 203 12.76 -9.12 -0.17
CA LYS A 203 11.87 -9.44 0.95
C LYS A 203 10.82 -8.35 1.21
N GLN A 204 11.22 -7.07 1.15
CA GLN A 204 10.25 -5.99 1.27
C GLN A 204 9.21 -6.02 0.15
N GLU A 205 9.60 -6.31 -1.08
CA GLU A 205 8.67 -6.37 -2.20
C GLU A 205 7.71 -7.56 -2.09
N MET A 206 8.21 -8.73 -1.68
CA MET A 206 7.36 -9.89 -1.38
C MET A 206 6.34 -9.58 -0.28
N GLU A 207 6.77 -8.93 0.80
CA GLU A 207 5.89 -8.52 1.90
C GLU A 207 4.84 -7.51 1.42
N ARG A 208 5.21 -6.55 0.56
CA ARG A 208 4.31 -5.55 -0.03
C ARG A 208 3.23 -6.22 -0.88
N ILE A 209 3.62 -7.10 -1.80
CA ILE A 209 2.69 -7.83 -2.67
C ILE A 209 1.70 -8.64 -1.83
N ASN A 210 2.20 -9.39 -0.84
CA ASN A 210 1.34 -10.19 0.04
C ASN A 210 0.37 -9.31 0.86
N THR A 211 0.86 -8.20 1.40
CA THR A 211 0.06 -7.26 2.20
C THR A 211 -1.05 -6.65 1.37
N LEU A 212 -0.76 -6.16 0.17
CA LEU A 212 -1.76 -5.59 -0.72
C LEU A 212 -2.80 -6.62 -1.16
N ARG A 213 -2.35 -7.81 -1.57
CA ARG A 213 -3.25 -8.90 -1.96
C ARG A 213 -4.23 -9.23 -0.83
N ASN A 214 -3.72 -9.44 0.38
CA ASN A 214 -4.54 -9.84 1.52
C ASN A 214 -5.42 -8.68 2.03
N GLY A 215 -4.92 -7.44 1.96
CA GLY A 215 -5.69 -6.24 2.29
C GLY A 215 -6.89 -6.07 1.36
N VAL A 216 -6.69 -6.16 0.05
CA VAL A 216 -7.79 -6.08 -0.94
C VAL A 216 -8.77 -7.24 -0.77
N TRP A 217 -8.28 -8.46 -0.53
CA TRP A 217 -9.13 -9.62 -0.25
C TRP A 217 -10.03 -9.40 0.97
N THR A 218 -9.45 -8.92 2.07
CA THR A 218 -10.18 -8.66 3.31
C THR A 218 -11.24 -7.57 3.11
N HIS A 219 -10.88 -6.50 2.40
CA HIS A 219 -11.79 -5.43 2.04
C HIS A 219 -13.02 -5.94 1.27
N LEU A 220 -12.80 -6.80 0.26
CA LEU A 220 -13.87 -7.42 -0.52
C LEU A 220 -14.76 -8.35 0.32
N ASN A 221 -14.20 -9.05 1.30
CA ASN A 221 -14.99 -9.87 2.22
C ASN A 221 -15.90 -9.01 3.09
N HIS A 222 -15.43 -7.87 3.58
CA HIS A 222 -16.27 -6.94 4.34
C HIS A 222 -17.43 -6.39 3.49
N LEU A 223 -17.16 -6.03 2.23
CA LEU A 223 -18.21 -5.64 1.29
C LEU A 223 -19.23 -6.76 1.06
N SER A 224 -18.77 -8.00 0.89
CA SER A 224 -19.65 -9.16 0.67
C SER A 224 -20.51 -9.44 1.91
N GLN A 225 -19.90 -9.38 3.10
CA GLN A 225 -20.62 -9.55 4.36
C GLN A 225 -21.70 -8.49 4.55
N GLN A 226 -21.45 -7.24 4.15
CA GLN A 226 -22.45 -6.17 4.21
C GLN A 226 -23.68 -6.47 3.34
N CYS A 227 -23.49 -7.05 2.16
CA CYS A 227 -24.60 -7.47 1.31
C CYS A 227 -25.45 -8.54 1.99
N VAL A 228 -24.82 -9.54 2.61
CA VAL A 228 -25.51 -10.61 3.34
C VAL A 228 -26.29 -10.03 4.53
N THR A 229 -25.65 -9.21 5.35
CA THR A 229 -26.31 -8.55 6.49
C THR A 229 -27.49 -7.68 6.04
N SER A 230 -27.38 -6.99 4.90
CA SER A 230 -28.51 -6.22 4.37
C SER A 230 -29.67 -7.12 3.93
N ASP A 231 -29.38 -8.24 3.26
CA ASP A 231 -30.39 -9.20 2.83
C ASP A 231 -31.16 -9.81 4.02
N GLU A 232 -30.45 -10.18 5.09
CA GLU A 232 -31.05 -10.69 6.33
C GLU A 232 -32.03 -9.67 6.95
N LEU A 233 -31.64 -8.39 7.00
CA LEU A 233 -32.49 -7.32 7.54
C LEU A 233 -33.71 -7.05 6.65
N TYR A 234 -33.59 -7.19 5.33
CA TYR A 234 -34.73 -7.09 4.42
C TYR A 234 -35.69 -8.27 4.58
N GLU A 235 -35.15 -9.46 4.86
CA GLU A 235 -35.95 -10.65 5.10
C GLU A 235 -36.81 -10.54 6.36
N ASP A 236 -36.30 -9.89 7.42
CA ASP A 236 -37.10 -9.61 8.62
C ASP A 236 -38.31 -8.72 8.34
N VAL A 237 -38.18 -7.77 7.40
CA VAL A 237 -39.32 -6.96 6.95
C VAL A 237 -40.34 -7.82 6.21
N ARG A 238 -39.89 -8.69 5.29
CA ARG A 238 -40.78 -9.59 4.54
C ARG A 238 -41.56 -10.51 5.48
N LYS A 239 -40.89 -11.14 6.44
CA LYS A 239 -41.54 -11.97 7.47
C LYS A 239 -42.57 -11.20 8.30
N SER A 240 -42.29 -9.94 8.64
CA SER A 240 -43.29 -9.10 9.32
C SER A 240 -44.50 -8.81 8.41
N LEU A 241 -44.28 -8.57 7.12
CA LEU A 241 -45.38 -8.32 6.17
C LEU A 241 -46.26 -9.56 5.95
N GLU A 242 -45.69 -10.76 6.00
CA GLU A 242 -46.46 -12.02 5.96
C GLU A 242 -47.41 -12.17 7.15
N GLN A 243 -47.15 -11.47 8.27
CA GLN A 243 -48.04 -11.44 9.44
C GLN A 243 -49.17 -10.41 9.33
N CYS A 244 -49.21 -9.59 8.27
CA CYS A 244 -50.31 -8.64 8.07
C CYS A 244 -51.62 -9.39 7.80
N ASN A 245 -52.67 -9.05 8.56
CA ASN A 245 -54.00 -9.60 8.40
C ASN A 245 -54.99 -8.49 8.03
N ILE A 246 -55.36 -8.45 6.75
CA ILE A 246 -56.25 -7.43 6.19
C ILE A 246 -57.61 -7.43 6.91
N GLN A 247 -58.17 -8.60 7.18
CA GLN A 247 -59.48 -8.70 7.83
C GLN A 247 -59.42 -8.21 9.28
N GLU A 248 -58.37 -8.58 10.02
CA GLU A 248 -58.15 -8.12 11.39
C GLU A 248 -57.98 -6.60 11.45
N ASP A 249 -57.26 -6.01 10.50
CA ASP A 249 -57.07 -4.55 10.43
C ASP A 249 -58.38 -3.81 10.12
N ILE A 250 -59.22 -4.33 9.21
CA ILE A 250 -60.55 -3.78 8.92
C ILE A 250 -61.46 -3.88 10.15
N GLU A 251 -61.50 -5.05 10.80
CA GLU A 251 -62.29 -5.26 12.02
C GLU A 251 -61.82 -4.35 13.15
N HIS A 252 -60.51 -4.20 13.33
CA HIS A 252 -59.93 -3.29 14.30
C HIS A 252 -60.38 -1.84 14.05
N PHE A 253 -60.36 -1.38 12.79
CA PHE A 253 -60.83 -0.05 12.43
C PHE A 253 -62.33 0.13 12.70
N ILE A 254 -63.18 -0.81 12.25
CA ILE A 254 -64.63 -0.76 12.49
C ILE A 254 -64.91 -0.69 13.99
N ASN A 255 -64.26 -1.55 14.78
CA ASN A 255 -64.45 -1.56 16.24
C ASN A 255 -64.04 -0.25 16.89
N LEU A 256 -63.00 0.43 16.39
CA LEU A 256 -62.57 1.72 16.91
C LEU A 256 -63.45 2.90 16.46
N ARG A 257 -64.00 2.86 15.24
CA ARG A 257 -64.65 4.02 14.58
C ARG A 257 -66.14 3.86 14.30
N ARG A 258 -66.76 2.73 14.63
CA ARG A 258 -68.20 2.48 14.42
C ARG A 258 -69.07 3.58 14.99
N THR A 259 -70.02 4.07 14.19
CA THR A 259 -70.98 5.12 14.57
C THR A 259 -72.42 4.59 14.74
N GLY A 260 -72.67 3.34 14.37
CA GLY A 260 -73.97 2.68 14.45
C GLY A 260 -73.97 1.38 13.65
N ASP A 261 -74.86 0.47 14.01
CA ASP A 261 -75.04 -0.86 13.39
C ASP A 261 -76.38 -0.99 12.66
N LYS A 262 -77.17 0.10 12.63
CA LYS A 262 -78.50 0.15 12.02
C LYS A 262 -78.55 1.22 10.92
N PRO A 263 -79.08 0.90 9.73
CA PRO A 263 -79.30 1.89 8.69
C PRO A 263 -80.43 2.88 9.10
N PRO A 264 -80.47 4.09 8.50
CA PRO A 264 -81.58 5.03 8.73
C PRO A 264 -82.94 4.41 8.42
N GLY A 265 -83.93 4.64 9.28
CA GLY A 265 -85.29 4.14 9.10
C GLY A 265 -86.05 4.85 7.97
N THR A 266 -87.04 4.19 7.38
CA THR A 266 -87.93 4.79 6.37
C THR A 266 -88.85 5.84 6.99
N LEU A 267 -88.91 7.03 6.40
CA LEU A 267 -89.85 8.10 6.77
C LEU A 267 -91.30 7.61 6.62
N ARG A 268 -92.03 7.43 7.72
CA ARG A 268 -93.48 7.18 7.68
C ARG A 268 -94.21 8.49 7.39
N ARG A 269 -94.92 8.58 6.26
CA ARG A 269 -95.91 9.64 6.00
C ARG A 269 -97.10 9.40 6.95
N ARG A 270 -97.45 10.42 7.75
CA ARG A 270 -98.71 10.47 8.51
C ARG A 270 -99.86 10.79 7.58
#